data_AF-A0A7C3Q6T6-F1
#
_entry.id   AF-A0A7C3Q6T6-F1
#
_cell.length_a   1.000
_cell.length_b   1.000
_cell.length_c   1.000
_cell.angle_alpha   90.00
_cell.angle_beta   90.00
_cell.angle_gamma   90.00
#
_symmetry.space_group_name_H-M   'P 1'
#
loop_
_entity.id
_entity.type
_entity.pdbx_description
1 polymer ?
#
loop_
_entity_poly.entity_id
_entity_poly.type
_entity_poly.pdbx_seq_one_letter_code
_entity_poly.pdbx_strand_id
1 'polypeptide(L)'
;MLDLHLPLMLFVLVLFLTLLVLLNNMLFKPLVKFMDDRDASIAKDLEAAKSVSGNTDELNAKADAIISDAKNEAANIRQKAIDDEKTLAASKVETKQSELDKAYESFVEKLTSEKENLKNELLSQMPLFKESLKAKFSKL
;
A
#
# COMPACT_ATOMS: atom_id res chain seq x y z
N MET A 1 43.33 -84.40 -32.47
CA MET A 1 43.30 -83.52 -33.66
C MET A 1 42.95 -82.12 -33.21
N LEU A 2 43.96 -81.37 -32.81
CA LEU A 2 43.92 -79.92 -32.60
C LEU A 2 45.17 -79.42 -33.30
N ASP A 3 45.11 -79.32 -34.62
CA ASP A 3 46.18 -78.65 -35.38
C ASP A 3 46.05 -77.16 -35.09
N LEU A 4 46.81 -76.72 -34.10
CA LEU A 4 46.86 -75.33 -33.69
C LEU A 4 47.65 -74.55 -34.75
N HIS A 5 46.95 -74.05 -35.75
CA HIS A 5 47.57 -73.27 -36.82
C HIS A 5 47.81 -71.83 -36.34
N LEU A 6 48.97 -71.59 -35.71
CA LEU A 6 49.39 -70.27 -35.20
C LEU A 6 49.11 -69.09 -36.16
N PRO A 7 49.38 -69.19 -37.48
CA PRO A 7 49.08 -68.11 -38.41
C PRO A 7 47.59 -67.76 -38.52
N LEU A 8 46.72 -68.77 -38.44
CA LEU A 8 45.25 -68.59 -38.51
C LEU A 8 44.75 -67.89 -37.24
N MET A 9 45.31 -68.27 -36.09
CA MET A 9 45.00 -67.62 -34.80
C MET A 9 45.43 -66.15 -34.78
N LEU A 10 46.63 -65.84 -35.28
CA LEU A 10 47.10 -64.45 -35.42
C LEU A 10 46.23 -63.65 -36.37
N PHE A 11 45.81 -64.23 -37.50
CA PHE A 11 44.90 -63.57 -38.44
C PHE A 11 43.55 -63.23 -37.81
N VAL A 12 42.94 -64.20 -37.10
CA VAL A 12 41.67 -63.98 -36.38
C VAL A 12 41.83 -62.94 -35.28
N LEU A 13 42.95 -62.94 -34.56
CA LEU A 13 43.24 -61.93 -33.54
C LEU A 13 43.31 -60.52 -34.14
N VAL A 14 44.04 -60.35 -35.26
CA VAL A 14 44.13 -59.07 -35.96
C VAL A 14 42.74 -58.63 -36.44
N LEU A 15 41.98 -59.53 -37.06
CA LEU A 15 40.62 -59.25 -37.53
C LEU A 15 39.68 -58.83 -36.38
N PHE A 16 39.77 -59.53 -35.24
CA PHE A 16 39.01 -59.20 -34.04
C PHE A 16 39.38 -57.82 -33.49
N LEU A 17 40.67 -57.49 -33.39
CA LEU A 17 41.13 -56.18 -32.93
C LEU A 17 40.70 -55.07 -33.89
N THR A 18 40.80 -55.29 -35.20
CA THR A 18 40.31 -54.34 -36.22
C THR A 18 38.79 -54.10 -36.08
N LEU A 19 38.01 -55.16 -35.87
CA LEU A 19 36.56 -55.05 -35.64
C LEU A 19 36.26 -54.27 -34.35
N LEU A 20 37.00 -54.52 -33.27
CA LEU A 20 36.84 -53.83 -31.99
C LEU A 20 37.09 -52.32 -32.15
N VAL A 21 38.14 -51.94 -32.88
CA VAL A 21 38.43 -50.53 -33.18
C VAL A 21 37.32 -49.89 -34.01
N LEU A 22 36.81 -50.59 -35.02
CA LEU A 22 35.69 -50.11 -35.85
C LEU A 22 34.42 -49.90 -35.01
N LEU A 23 34.10 -50.87 -34.15
CA LEU A 23 32.92 -50.84 -33.29
C LEU A 23 33.03 -49.79 -32.18
N ASN A 24 34.24 -49.54 -31.67
CA ASN A 24 34.51 -48.46 -30.72
C ASN A 24 34.12 -47.10 -31.28
N ASN A 25 34.48 -46.83 -32.54
CA ASN A 25 34.16 -45.56 -33.16
C ASN A 25 32.70 -45.47 -33.66
N MET A 26 32.15 -46.57 -34.17
CA MET A 26 30.81 -46.60 -34.78
C MET A 26 29.67 -46.76 -33.77
N LEU A 27 29.86 -47.50 -32.68
CA LEU A 27 28.79 -47.87 -31.75
C LEU A 27 29.04 -47.38 -30.32
N PHE A 28 30.18 -47.75 -29.73
CA PHE A 28 30.39 -47.50 -28.30
C PHE A 28 30.49 -46.00 -27.99
N LYS A 29 31.25 -45.23 -28.77
CA LYS A 29 31.34 -43.77 -28.58
C LYS A 29 29.99 -43.04 -28.73
N PRO A 30 29.21 -43.24 -29.81
CA PRO A 30 27.88 -42.64 -29.92
C PRO A 30 26.93 -43.05 -28.79
N LEU A 31 26.97 -44.32 -28.37
CA LEU A 31 26.10 -44.82 -27.31
C LEU A 31 26.41 -44.19 -25.96
N VAL A 32 27.69 -44.12 -25.58
CA VAL A 32 28.12 -43.47 -24.33
C VAL A 32 27.77 -41.99 -24.37
N LYS A 33 28.03 -41.31 -25.49
CA LYS A 33 27.64 -39.91 -25.65
C LYS A 33 26.13 -39.70 -25.46
N PHE A 34 25.29 -40.58 -26.00
CA PHE A 34 23.85 -40.49 -25.81
C PHE A 34 23.43 -40.70 -24.35
N MET A 35 24.13 -41.56 -23.60
CA MET A 35 23.90 -41.71 -22.16
C MET A 35 24.30 -40.44 -21.40
N ASP A 36 25.46 -39.88 -21.69
CA ASP A 36 25.94 -38.63 -21.08
C ASP A 36 25.02 -37.46 -21.39
N ASP A 37 24.58 -37.31 -22.65
CA ASP A 37 23.65 -36.26 -23.09
C ASP A 37 22.31 -36.39 -22.35
N ARG A 38 21.83 -37.61 -22.12
CA ARG A 38 20.60 -37.88 -21.34
C ARG A 38 20.77 -37.53 -19.87
N ASP A 39 21.85 -37.96 -19.24
CA ASP A 39 22.12 -37.68 -17.83
C ASP A 39 22.27 -36.17 -17.60
N ALA A 40 22.95 -35.47 -18.52
CA ALA A 40 23.08 -34.02 -18.50
C ALA A 40 21.72 -33.31 -18.68
N SER A 41 20.87 -33.80 -19.59
CA SER A 41 19.53 -33.24 -19.77
C SER A 41 18.66 -33.42 -18.52
N ILE A 42 18.67 -34.62 -17.93
CA ILE A 42 17.89 -34.91 -16.70
C ILE A 42 18.37 -34.04 -15.53
N ALA A 43 19.70 -33.90 -15.36
CA ALA A 43 20.27 -33.05 -14.32
C ALA A 43 19.83 -31.58 -14.49
N LYS A 44 19.88 -31.07 -15.73
CA LYS A 44 19.45 -29.72 -16.07
C LYS A 44 17.95 -29.51 -15.83
N ASP A 45 17.11 -30.45 -16.24
CA ASP A 45 15.67 -30.36 -16.06
C ASP A 45 15.29 -30.37 -14.56
N LEU A 46 15.99 -31.18 -13.75
CA LEU A 46 15.81 -31.23 -12.30
C LEU A 46 16.26 -29.92 -11.62
N GLU A 47 17.37 -29.33 -12.06
CA GLU A 47 17.84 -28.04 -11.56
C GLU A 47 16.88 -26.90 -11.94
N ALA A 48 16.40 -26.88 -13.19
CA ALA A 48 15.41 -25.92 -13.65
C ALA A 48 14.10 -26.03 -12.85
N ALA A 49 13.59 -27.24 -12.61
CA ALA A 49 12.40 -27.46 -11.80
C ALA A 49 12.57 -26.95 -10.36
N LYS A 50 13.73 -27.23 -9.73
CA LYS A 50 14.06 -26.71 -8.39
C LYS A 50 14.13 -25.19 -8.37
N SER A 51 14.82 -24.58 -9.34
CA SER A 51 14.95 -23.12 -9.44
C SER A 51 13.59 -22.44 -9.64
N VAL A 52 12.74 -22.97 -10.51
CA VAL A 52 11.38 -22.44 -10.71
C VAL A 52 10.55 -22.55 -9.44
N SER A 53 10.62 -23.68 -8.72
CA SER A 53 9.89 -23.84 -7.44
C SER A 53 10.37 -22.85 -6.38
N GLY A 54 11.68 -22.70 -6.18
CA GLY A 54 12.25 -21.75 -5.21
C GLY A 54 11.95 -20.30 -5.55
N ASN A 55 12.03 -19.94 -6.84
CA ASN A 55 11.67 -18.59 -7.30
C ASN A 55 10.19 -18.30 -7.09
N THR A 56 9.31 -19.30 -7.18
CA THR A 56 7.86 -19.11 -6.97
C THR A 56 7.56 -18.79 -5.52
N ASP A 57 8.18 -19.49 -4.56
CA ASP A 57 8.00 -19.22 -3.13
C ASP A 57 8.54 -17.85 -2.74
N GLU A 58 9.70 -17.45 -3.27
CA GLU A 58 10.25 -16.10 -3.04
C GLU A 58 9.36 -14.99 -3.64
N LEU A 59 8.81 -15.22 -4.83
CA LEU A 59 7.91 -14.25 -5.47
C LEU A 59 6.59 -14.12 -4.71
N ASN A 60 6.03 -15.22 -4.21
CA ASN A 60 4.84 -15.20 -3.36
C ASN A 60 5.11 -14.45 -2.05
N ALA A 61 6.23 -14.74 -1.37
CA ALA A 61 6.60 -14.04 -0.15
C ALA A 61 6.78 -12.52 -0.36
N LYS A 62 7.39 -12.11 -1.48
CA LYS A 62 7.50 -10.69 -1.87
C LYS A 62 6.13 -10.07 -2.15
N ALA A 63 5.25 -10.78 -2.85
CA ALA A 63 3.90 -10.30 -3.13
C ALA A 63 3.09 -10.09 -1.84
N ASP A 64 3.14 -11.05 -0.91
CA ASP A 64 2.49 -10.96 0.40
C ASP A 64 3.03 -9.78 1.24
N ALA A 65 4.35 -9.57 1.23
CA ALA A 65 4.98 -8.43 1.89
C ALA A 65 4.48 -7.09 1.31
N ILE A 66 4.46 -6.95 -0.03
CA ILE A 66 3.97 -5.74 -0.70
C ILE A 66 2.50 -5.48 -0.36
N ILE A 67 1.65 -6.52 -0.35
CA ILE A 67 0.23 -6.39 -0.01
C ILE A 67 0.06 -5.97 1.45
N SER A 68 0.84 -6.54 2.37
CA SER A 68 0.83 -6.19 3.79
C SER A 68 1.24 -4.73 4.00
N ASP A 69 2.33 -4.30 3.36
CA ASP A 69 2.82 -2.92 3.47
C ASP A 69 1.82 -1.93 2.89
N ALA A 70 1.24 -2.22 1.73
CA ALA A 70 0.19 -1.39 1.13
C ALA A 70 -1.06 -1.27 2.03
N LYS A 71 -1.45 -2.35 2.71
CA LYS A 71 -2.57 -2.32 3.69
C LYS A 71 -2.24 -1.44 4.90
N ASN A 72 -1.03 -1.55 5.42
CA ASN A 72 -0.58 -0.73 6.55
C ASN A 72 -0.50 0.75 6.17
N GLU A 73 0.03 1.06 4.99
CA GLU A 73 0.09 2.44 4.48
C GLU A 73 -1.32 3.02 4.27
N ALA A 74 -2.24 2.26 3.67
CA ALA A 74 -3.63 2.68 3.51
C ALA A 74 -4.32 2.93 4.87
N ALA A 75 -4.06 2.07 5.86
CA ALA A 75 -4.58 2.26 7.21
C ALA A 75 -4.02 3.54 7.86
N ASN A 76 -2.72 3.80 7.71
CA ASN A 76 -2.07 5.01 8.20
C ASN A 76 -2.60 6.28 7.53
N ILE A 77 -2.79 6.26 6.20
CA ILE A 77 -3.37 7.40 5.46
C ILE A 77 -4.78 7.68 5.97
N ARG A 78 -5.61 6.64 6.14
CA ARG A 78 -6.97 6.79 6.65
C ARG A 78 -6.97 7.35 8.06
N GLN A 79 -6.13 6.83 8.95
CA GLN A 79 -6.04 7.29 10.32
C GLN A 79 -5.60 8.76 10.39
N LYS A 80 -4.57 9.12 9.61
CA LYS A 80 -4.10 10.50 9.51
C LYS A 80 -5.18 11.45 8.99
N ALA A 81 -5.92 11.05 7.95
CA ALA A 81 -7.02 11.86 7.43
C ALA A 81 -8.12 12.10 8.48
N ILE A 82 -8.46 11.07 9.26
CA ILE A 82 -9.44 11.18 10.36
C ILE A 82 -8.93 12.13 11.45
N ASP A 83 -7.67 12.00 11.85
CA ASP A 83 -7.08 12.83 12.90
C ASP A 83 -6.92 14.29 12.46
N ASP A 84 -6.52 14.53 11.22
CA ASP A 84 -6.43 15.86 10.61
C ASP A 84 -7.82 16.52 10.54
N GLU A 85 -8.85 15.78 10.10
CA GLU A 85 -10.22 16.30 10.00
C GLU A 85 -10.81 16.58 11.39
N LYS A 86 -10.56 15.71 12.37
CA LYS A 86 -10.97 15.92 13.76
C LYS A 86 -10.34 17.17 14.36
N THR A 87 -9.05 17.41 14.09
CA THR A 87 -8.33 18.60 14.53
C THR A 87 -8.89 19.85 13.87
N LEU A 88 -9.15 19.81 12.57
CA LEU A 88 -9.75 20.92 11.83
C LEU A 88 -11.17 21.23 12.32
N ALA A 89 -11.98 20.20 12.59
CA ALA A 89 -13.32 20.36 13.13
C ALA A 89 -13.29 21.02 14.52
N ALA A 90 -12.41 20.55 15.41
CA ALA A 90 -12.22 21.15 16.74
C ALA A 90 -11.80 22.63 16.65
N SER A 91 -10.83 22.96 15.79
CA SER A 91 -10.40 24.34 15.58
C SER A 91 -11.50 25.24 15.01
N LYS A 92 -12.32 24.73 14.07
CA LYS A 92 -13.47 25.48 13.53
C LYS A 92 -14.52 25.76 14.60
N VAL A 93 -14.82 24.78 15.44
CA VAL A 93 -15.77 24.93 16.56
C VAL A 93 -15.24 25.97 17.55
N GLU A 94 -13.97 25.88 17.95
CA GLU A 94 -13.35 26.84 18.86
C GLU A 94 -13.35 28.27 18.29
N THR A 95 -13.02 28.42 17.00
CA THR A 95 -13.06 29.72 16.32
C THR A 95 -14.49 30.28 16.30
N LYS A 96 -15.49 29.45 15.97
CA LYS A 96 -16.90 29.87 15.95
C LYS A 96 -17.42 30.22 17.34
N GLN A 97 -17.00 29.49 18.37
CA GLN A 97 -17.33 29.81 19.76
C GLN A 97 -16.73 31.17 20.15
N SER A 98 -15.45 31.42 19.83
CA SER A 98 -14.81 32.71 20.11
C SER A 98 -15.46 33.88 19.35
N GLU A 99 -15.85 33.67 18.08
CA GLU A 99 -16.60 34.67 17.30
C GLU A 99 -17.97 34.97 17.94
N LEU A 100 -18.69 33.95 18.41
CA LEU A 100 -19.97 34.10 19.09
C LEU A 100 -19.83 34.84 20.41
N ASP A 101 -18.82 34.51 21.21
CA ASP A 101 -18.57 35.16 22.50
C ASP A 101 -18.28 36.65 22.29
N LYS A 102 -17.43 37.01 21.31
CA LYS A 102 -17.17 38.41 20.94
C LYS A 102 -18.41 39.13 20.42
N ALA A 103 -19.21 38.45 19.60
CA ALA A 103 -20.46 39.02 19.09
C ALA A 103 -21.46 39.27 20.23
N TYR A 104 -21.50 38.37 21.20
CA TYR A 104 -22.33 38.49 22.40
C TYR A 104 -21.87 39.66 23.29
N GLU A 105 -20.57 39.79 23.54
CA GLU A 105 -20.01 40.94 24.27
C GLU A 105 -20.38 42.26 23.60
N SER A 106 -20.18 42.37 22.28
CA SER A 106 -20.56 43.58 21.52
C SER A 106 -22.08 43.84 21.56
N PHE A 107 -22.91 42.80 21.54
CA PHE A 107 -24.35 42.92 21.68
C PHE A 107 -24.73 43.48 23.07
N VAL A 108 -24.11 42.98 24.14
CA VAL A 108 -24.35 43.45 25.52
C VAL A 108 -23.93 44.91 25.69
N GLU A 109 -22.78 45.31 25.12
CA GLU A 109 -22.35 46.72 25.12
C GLU A 109 -23.35 47.62 24.38
N LYS A 110 -23.80 47.23 23.19
CA LYS A 110 -24.83 47.96 22.43
C LYS A 110 -26.13 48.07 23.21
N LEU A 111 -26.60 46.97 23.81
CA LEU A 111 -27.84 46.95 24.59
C LEU A 111 -27.76 47.89 25.80
N THR A 112 -26.59 47.96 26.44
CA THR A 112 -26.35 48.88 27.56
C THR A 112 -26.36 50.34 27.09
N SER A 113 -25.73 50.63 25.95
CA SER A 113 -25.75 51.96 25.33
C SER A 113 -27.16 52.38 24.91
N GLU A 114 -27.91 51.49 24.25
CA GLU A 114 -29.31 51.73 23.87
C GLU A 114 -30.22 51.97 25.08
N LYS A 115 -30.01 51.23 26.18
CA LYS A 115 -30.75 51.42 27.42
C LYS A 115 -30.49 52.80 28.04
N GLU A 116 -29.23 53.26 28.03
CA GLU A 116 -28.89 54.59 28.55
C GLU A 116 -29.43 55.70 27.64
N ASN A 117 -29.33 55.54 26.31
CA ASN A 117 -29.93 56.46 25.34
C ASN A 117 -31.45 56.56 25.51
N LEU A 118 -32.15 55.42 25.61
CA LEU A 118 -33.59 55.38 25.83
C LEU A 118 -33.97 56.07 27.14
N LYS A 119 -33.22 55.85 28.22
CA LYS A 119 -33.44 56.51 29.51
C LYS A 119 -33.28 58.03 29.39
N ASN A 120 -32.22 58.50 28.72
CA ASN A 120 -31.99 59.92 28.51
C ASN A 120 -33.08 60.57 27.64
N GLU A 121 -33.52 59.87 26.61
CA GLU A 121 -34.60 60.32 25.74
C GLU A 121 -35.94 60.37 26.48
N LEU A 122 -36.25 59.37 27.32
CA LEU A 122 -37.45 59.35 28.16
C LEU A 122 -37.44 60.50 29.17
N LEU A 123 -36.28 60.81 29.78
CA LEU A 123 -36.11 61.95 30.68
C LEU A 123 -36.29 63.28 29.95
N SER A 124 -35.77 63.41 28.73
CA SER A 124 -35.94 64.60 27.88
C SER A 124 -37.39 64.82 27.47
N GLN A 125 -38.15 63.74 27.20
CA GLN A 125 -39.56 63.80 26.84
C GLN A 125 -40.52 63.84 28.05
N MET A 126 -40.01 63.63 29.27
CA MET A 126 -40.79 63.68 30.52
C MET A 126 -41.58 64.99 30.72
N PRO A 127 -41.09 66.19 30.36
CA PRO A 127 -41.85 67.44 30.44
C PRO A 127 -43.05 67.46 29.50
N LEU A 128 -42.88 67.01 28.25
CA LEU A 128 -43.96 66.89 27.27
C LEU A 128 -45.00 65.84 27.71
N PHE A 129 -44.53 64.74 28.30
CA PHE A 129 -45.40 63.73 28.88
C PHE A 129 -46.21 64.29 30.07
N LYS A 130 -45.59 65.11 30.93
CA LYS A 130 -46.27 65.82 32.03
C LYS A 130 -47.31 66.82 31.53
N GLU A 131 -47.00 67.59 30.48
CA GLU A 131 -47.96 68.53 29.88
C GLU A 131 -49.15 67.80 29.28
N SER A 132 -48.92 66.73 28.51
CA SER A 132 -50.00 65.94 27.91
C SER A 132 -50.90 65.25 28.95
N LEU A 133 -50.32 64.75 30.05
CA LEU A 133 -51.08 64.24 31.20
C LEU A 133 -51.91 65.35 31.85
N LYS A 134 -51.31 66.50 32.13
CA LYS A 134 -52.01 67.64 32.73
C LYS A 134 -53.17 68.11 31.86
N ALA A 135 -52.98 68.18 30.55
CA ALA A 135 -54.00 68.56 29.57
C ALA A 135 -55.16 67.54 29.48
N LYS A 136 -54.90 66.24 29.69
CA LYS A 136 -55.96 65.21 29.78
C LYS A 136 -56.73 65.30 31.10
N PHE A 137 -56.05 65.54 32.22
CA PHE A 137 -56.71 65.66 33.53
C PHE A 137 -57.43 67.00 33.73
N SER A 138 -57.02 68.08 33.05
CA SER A 138 -57.75 69.37 33.06
C SER A 138 -58.97 69.41 32.13
N LYS A 139 -59.16 68.36 31.32
CA LYS A 139 -60.34 68.16 30.47
C LYS A 139 -61.36 67.20 31.10
N LEU A 140 -61.07 66.68 32.29
CA LEU A 140 -62.04 66.04 33.19
C LEU A 140 -62.56 67.10 34.17
#